data_AF-A0A2I0EVN8-F1
#
_entry.id   AF-A0A2I0EVN8-F1
#
_cell.length_a   1.000
_cell.length_b   1.000
_cell.length_c   1.000
_cell.angle_alpha   90.00
_cell.angle_beta   90.00
_cell.angle_gamma   90.00
#
_symmetry.space_group_name_H-M   'P 1'
#
loop_
_entity.id
_entity.type
_entity.pdbx_description
1 polymer ?
#
loop_
_entity_poly.entity_id
_entity_poly.type
_entity_poly.pdbx_seq_one_letter_code
_entity_poly.pdbx_strand_id
1 'polypeptide(L)'
;MEFYKPAEAHQLPPSILGEHHLLEKGIDSDLIPFEVNEENAYVVTSEDRTGKVTHQVQLSYLGKSEEGIVDEFFIISVTEMEKNPVENYEVAEATDSVGNRFEKQELSGDDFIFQQVLTTNSALLYRYYEYDAEEEQLNVVGTAANEFYSYHDGFVYHIGYLIERKRNTEQVQDNMLNLTRTIILGKDTSKGR
;
A
#
# COMPACT_ATOMS: atom_id res chain seq x y z
N MET A 1 -5.62 -12.69 20.36
CA MET A 1 -5.42 -12.63 18.91
C MET A 1 -6.22 -13.78 18.33
N GLU A 2 -7.42 -13.50 17.85
CA GLU A 2 -8.19 -14.47 17.06
C GLU A 2 -7.80 -14.25 15.60
N PHE A 3 -7.23 -15.27 14.98
CA PHE A 3 -6.71 -15.21 13.62
C PHE A 3 -7.85 -15.50 12.64
N TYR A 4 -8.11 -14.58 11.72
CA TYR A 4 -8.92 -14.88 10.55
C TYR A 4 -7.97 -15.24 9.41
N LYS A 5 -8.21 -16.40 8.78
CA LYS A 5 -7.58 -16.77 7.50
C LYS A 5 -7.66 -15.58 6.54
N PRO A 6 -6.71 -15.41 5.59
CA PRO A 6 -6.91 -14.50 4.47
C PRO A 6 -8.27 -14.82 3.84
N ALA A 7 -9.17 -13.86 3.89
CA ALA A 7 -10.47 -13.95 3.27
C ALA A 7 -10.36 -13.23 1.93
N GLU A 8 -10.95 -13.80 0.88
CA GLU A 8 -11.04 -13.08 -0.38
C GLU A 8 -11.77 -11.75 -0.13
N ALA A 9 -11.38 -10.68 -0.85
CA ALA A 9 -11.88 -9.32 -0.62
C ALA A 9 -13.42 -9.25 -0.54
N HIS A 10 -14.11 -10.10 -1.30
CA HIS A 10 -15.56 -10.22 -1.38
C HIS A 10 -16.24 -10.92 -0.17
N GLN A 11 -15.47 -11.57 0.71
CA GLN A 11 -15.94 -12.33 1.88
C GLN A 11 -15.90 -11.51 3.17
N LEU A 12 -15.39 -10.28 3.09
CA LEU A 12 -15.20 -9.39 4.22
C LEU A 12 -16.51 -8.62 4.52
N PRO A 13 -16.86 -8.40 5.80
CA PRO A 13 -18.04 -7.61 6.13
C PRO A 13 -17.94 -6.21 5.53
N PRO A 14 -19.01 -5.70 4.88
CA PRO A 14 -19.04 -4.35 4.31
C PRO A 14 -18.69 -3.26 5.34
N SER A 15 -18.85 -3.53 6.63
CA SER A 15 -18.66 -2.55 7.71
C SER A 15 -17.22 -2.17 8.00
N ILE A 16 -16.21 -2.92 7.52
CA ILE A 16 -14.81 -2.65 7.89
C ILE A 16 -14.20 -1.52 7.03
N LEU A 17 -14.81 -1.21 5.88
CA LEU A 17 -14.44 -0.10 4.99
C LEU A 17 -15.66 0.36 4.18
N GLY A 18 -16.85 0.44 4.78
CA GLY A 18 -18.13 0.61 4.07
C GLY A 18 -18.25 1.84 3.16
N GLU A 19 -17.31 2.79 3.25
CA GLU A 19 -17.20 3.95 2.36
C GLU A 19 -15.99 3.91 1.41
N HIS A 20 -15.03 3.01 1.61
CA HIS A 20 -13.74 3.05 0.90
C HIS A 20 -13.75 2.32 -0.45
N HIS A 21 -14.74 1.46 -0.74
CA HIS A 21 -14.96 0.70 -1.99
C HIS A 21 -13.76 -0.10 -2.56
N LEU A 22 -12.56 0.00 -1.98
CA LEU A 22 -11.31 -0.57 -2.50
C LEU A 22 -11.36 -2.10 -2.54
N LEU A 23 -11.96 -2.71 -1.53
CA LEU A 23 -12.20 -4.16 -1.47
C LEU A 23 -13.25 -4.64 -2.49
N GLU A 24 -14.21 -3.79 -2.87
CA GLU A 24 -15.29 -4.18 -3.79
C GLU A 24 -14.84 -4.12 -5.25
N LYS A 25 -14.00 -3.14 -5.59
CA LYS A 25 -13.60 -2.86 -6.98
C LYS A 25 -12.25 -3.45 -7.36
N GLY A 26 -11.35 -3.65 -6.40
CA GLY A 26 -9.95 -3.98 -6.69
C GLY A 26 -9.29 -2.90 -7.55
N ILE A 27 -8.18 -3.26 -8.20
CA ILE A 27 -7.46 -2.40 -9.13
C ILE A 27 -7.29 -3.16 -10.44
N ASP A 28 -7.50 -2.47 -11.56
CA ASP A 28 -7.15 -3.03 -12.86
C ASP A 28 -5.63 -3.29 -12.92
N SER A 29 -5.26 -4.57 -12.97
CA SER A 29 -3.87 -5.02 -13.04
C SER A 29 -3.12 -4.44 -14.23
N ASP A 30 -3.82 -4.03 -15.31
CA ASP A 30 -3.20 -3.40 -16.48
C ASP A 30 -2.60 -2.01 -16.16
N LEU A 31 -3.00 -1.40 -15.03
CA LEU A 31 -2.44 -0.15 -14.53
C LEU A 31 -1.13 -0.36 -13.77
N ILE A 32 -0.79 -1.61 -13.44
CA ILE A 32 0.41 -2.00 -12.70
C ILE A 32 1.52 -2.34 -13.72
N PRO A 33 2.74 -1.79 -13.58
CA PRO A 33 3.80 -1.87 -14.59
C PRO A 33 4.59 -3.20 -14.57
N PHE A 34 3.94 -4.30 -14.18
CA PHE A 34 4.49 -5.65 -14.19
C PHE A 34 3.36 -6.68 -14.34
N GLU A 35 3.71 -7.91 -14.71
CA GLU A 35 2.76 -9.01 -14.79
C GLU A 35 2.36 -9.44 -13.37
N VAL A 36 1.07 -9.30 -13.04
CA VAL A 36 0.55 -9.75 -11.75
C VAL A 36 0.28 -11.25 -11.81
N ASN A 37 1.03 -12.01 -11.03
CA ASN A 37 0.87 -13.46 -10.92
C ASN A 37 -0.02 -13.88 -9.75
N GLU A 38 -0.11 -13.04 -8.71
CA GLU A 38 -0.87 -13.31 -7.50
C GLU A 38 -1.49 -12.05 -6.92
N GLU A 39 -2.74 -12.16 -6.45
CA GLU A 39 -3.50 -11.11 -5.79
C GLU A 39 -3.98 -11.60 -4.43
N ASN A 40 -3.71 -10.84 -3.37
CA ASN A 40 -4.11 -11.18 -2.00
C ASN A 40 -4.82 -10.01 -1.32
N ALA A 41 -5.78 -10.33 -0.46
CA ALA A 41 -6.46 -9.37 0.39
C ALA A 41 -6.39 -9.82 1.86
N TYR A 42 -6.10 -8.87 2.74
CA TYR A 42 -6.03 -9.10 4.18
C TYR A 42 -6.86 -8.05 4.91
N VAL A 43 -7.50 -8.49 5.99
CA VAL A 43 -8.10 -7.59 6.98
C VAL A 43 -7.51 -7.89 8.33
N VAL A 44 -6.98 -6.85 8.95
CA VAL A 44 -6.36 -6.90 10.25
C VAL A 44 -7.15 -6.03 11.20
N THR A 45 -7.55 -6.63 12.31
CA THR A 45 -8.18 -5.92 13.42
C THR A 45 -7.19 -5.86 14.57
N SER A 46 -6.90 -4.65 15.04
CA SER A 46 -6.07 -4.42 16.20
C SER A 46 -6.84 -3.67 17.28
N GLU A 47 -6.51 -3.94 18.54
CA GLU A 47 -7.04 -3.20 19.68
C GLU A 47 -5.88 -2.52 20.40
N ASP A 48 -5.98 -1.22 20.62
CA ASP A 48 -4.96 -0.48 21.34
C ASP A 48 -5.06 -0.69 22.87
N ARG A 49 -4.13 -0.11 23.64
CA ARG A 49 -4.11 -0.25 25.10
C ARG A 49 -5.33 0.36 25.81
N THR A 50 -6.11 1.19 25.11
CA THR A 50 -7.32 1.83 25.63
C THR A 50 -8.59 1.03 25.29
N GLY A 51 -8.46 -0.08 24.57
CA GLY A 51 -9.59 -0.87 24.07
C GLY A 51 -10.17 -0.32 22.76
N LYS A 52 -9.52 0.66 22.12
CA LYS A 52 -9.98 1.17 20.83
C LYS A 52 -9.59 0.18 19.74
N VAL A 53 -10.60 -0.32 19.04
CA VAL A 53 -10.44 -1.19 17.88
C VAL A 53 -10.15 -0.35 16.65
N THR A 54 -9.18 -0.77 15.85
CA THR A 54 -8.86 -0.20 14.53
C THR A 54 -8.79 -1.32 13.50
N HIS A 55 -9.20 -0.98 12.29
CA HIS A 55 -9.14 -1.89 11.16
C HIS A 55 -8.11 -1.42 10.14
N GLN A 56 -7.42 -2.40 9.54
CA GLN A 56 -6.56 -2.21 8.40
C GLN A 56 -6.93 -3.22 7.32
N VAL A 57 -6.91 -2.76 6.08
CA VAL A 57 -7.00 -3.59 4.90
C VAL A 57 -5.68 -3.55 4.15
N GLN A 58 -5.26 -4.69 3.63
CA GLN A 58 -4.12 -4.76 2.72
C GLN A 58 -4.54 -5.46 1.43
N LEU A 59 -4.22 -4.86 0.29
CA LEU A 59 -4.25 -5.51 -1.03
C LEU A 59 -2.81 -5.68 -1.51
N SER A 60 -2.47 -6.87 -2.00
CA SER A 60 -1.15 -7.17 -2.54
C SER A 60 -1.27 -7.71 -3.95
N TYR A 61 -0.55 -7.09 -4.89
CA TYR A 61 -0.37 -7.54 -6.27
C TYR A 61 1.10 -7.94 -6.41
N LEU A 62 1.36 -9.21 -6.69
CA LEU A 62 2.71 -9.77 -6.69
C LEU A 62 3.10 -10.27 -8.09
N GLY A 63 4.25 -9.82 -8.57
CA GLY A 63 4.94 -10.36 -9.74
C GLY A 63 6.00 -11.35 -9.30
N LYS A 64 6.10 -12.48 -10.00
CA LYS A 64 7.03 -13.57 -9.72
C LYS A 64 7.96 -13.80 -10.91
N SER A 65 9.22 -14.11 -10.61
CA SER A 65 10.19 -14.56 -11.61
C SER A 65 9.82 -15.96 -12.16
N GLU A 66 10.53 -16.42 -13.20
CA GLU A 66 10.35 -17.76 -13.76
C GLU A 66 10.58 -18.88 -12.72
N GLU A 67 11.41 -18.61 -11.70
CA GLU A 67 11.66 -19.51 -10.57
C GLU A 67 10.59 -19.42 -9.46
N GLY A 68 9.56 -18.60 -9.64
CA GLY A 68 8.45 -18.43 -8.70
C GLY A 68 8.77 -17.52 -7.50
N ILE A 69 9.86 -16.76 -7.55
CA ILE A 69 10.27 -15.83 -6.48
C ILE A 69 9.57 -14.49 -6.70
N VAL A 70 8.96 -13.93 -5.64
CA VAL A 70 8.41 -12.56 -5.70
C VAL A 70 9.55 -11.56 -5.82
N ASP A 71 9.65 -10.90 -6.96
CA ASP A 71 10.67 -9.89 -7.26
C ASP A 71 10.08 -8.52 -7.62
N GLU A 72 8.77 -8.47 -7.88
CA GLU A 72 8.00 -7.25 -8.08
C GLU A 72 6.72 -7.26 -7.25
N PHE A 73 6.33 -6.10 -6.73
CA PHE A 73 5.07 -5.99 -6.00
C PHE A 73 4.49 -4.59 -6.05
N PHE A 74 3.19 -4.53 -5.82
CA PHE A 74 2.43 -3.34 -5.50
C PHE A 74 1.48 -3.67 -4.36
N ILE A 75 1.68 -3.04 -3.21
CA ILE A 75 0.96 -3.36 -1.98
C ILE A 75 0.35 -2.09 -1.43
N ILE A 76 -0.93 -2.15 -1.07
CA ILE A 76 -1.70 -1.05 -0.55
C ILE A 76 -2.20 -1.43 0.82
N SER A 77 -1.79 -0.69 1.84
CA SER A 77 -2.38 -0.78 3.18
C SER A 77 -3.22 0.46 3.45
N VAL A 78 -4.46 0.25 3.88
CA VAL A 78 -5.39 1.30 4.29
C VAL A 78 -5.79 1.06 5.73
N THR A 79 -5.51 2.00 6.62
CA THR A 79 -5.77 1.89 8.05
C THR A 79 -6.72 3.00 8.50
N GLU A 80 -7.79 2.64 9.20
CA GLU A 80 -8.67 3.62 9.83
C GLU A 80 -7.93 4.44 10.88
N MET A 81 -8.01 5.77 10.78
CA MET A 81 -7.42 6.66 11.76
C MET A 81 -8.18 7.98 11.84
N GLU A 82 -8.73 8.30 13.00
CA GLU A 82 -9.51 9.53 13.22
C GLU A 82 -8.70 10.84 13.10
N LYS A 83 -7.38 10.77 13.28
CA LYS A 83 -6.52 11.94 13.33
C LYS A 83 -5.43 11.84 12.28
N ASN A 84 -5.23 12.92 11.53
CA ASN A 84 -4.15 12.99 10.57
C ASN A 84 -2.78 12.88 11.29
N PRO A 85 -2.02 11.78 11.10
CA PRO A 85 -0.74 11.58 11.79
C PRO A 85 0.37 12.48 11.23
N VAL A 86 0.13 13.11 10.08
CA VAL A 86 1.10 13.92 9.33
C VAL A 86 0.64 15.37 9.16
N GLU A 87 -0.40 15.81 9.88
CA GLU A 87 -0.98 17.16 9.81
C GLU A 87 0.07 18.26 9.95
N ASN A 88 1.04 18.06 10.85
CA ASN A 88 2.10 19.02 11.15
C ASN A 88 3.48 18.56 10.65
N TYR A 89 3.51 17.61 9.72
CA TYR A 89 4.78 17.10 9.19
C TYR A 89 5.32 18.01 8.08
N GLU A 90 6.48 18.59 8.37
CA GLU A 90 7.24 19.43 7.45
C GLU A 90 8.44 18.66 6.90
N VAL A 91 8.63 18.71 5.59
CA VAL A 91 9.78 18.09 4.92
C VAL A 91 10.96 19.05 5.02
N ALA A 92 11.90 18.74 5.90
CA ALA A 92 13.12 19.53 6.08
C ALA A 92 14.15 19.28 4.98
N GLU A 93 14.23 18.05 4.47
CA GLU A 93 15.22 17.60 3.50
C GLU A 93 14.56 16.83 2.35
N ALA A 94 15.12 16.95 1.14
CA ALA A 94 14.65 16.22 -0.04
C ALA A 94 15.11 14.74 -0.07
N THR A 95 15.70 14.26 1.03
CA THR A 95 16.17 12.89 1.17
C THR A 95 15.84 12.31 2.54
N ASP A 96 15.66 10.98 2.59
CA ASP A 96 15.52 10.25 3.85
C ASP A 96 16.87 10.09 4.59
N SER A 97 16.83 9.43 5.75
CA SER A 97 18.02 9.22 6.60
C SER A 97 19.08 8.31 6.00
N VAL A 98 18.79 7.62 4.89
CA VAL A 98 19.74 6.76 4.17
C VAL A 98 20.05 7.28 2.77
N GLY A 99 19.58 8.49 2.42
CA GLY A 99 19.88 9.21 1.19
C GLY A 99 18.95 8.92 0.01
N ASN A 100 17.82 8.22 0.22
CA ASN A 100 16.81 8.05 -0.82
C ASN A 100 16.03 9.35 -1.05
N ARG A 101 15.48 9.54 -2.24
CA ARG A 101 14.72 10.76 -2.57
C ARG A 101 13.39 10.77 -1.83
N PHE A 102 13.04 11.91 -1.26
CA PHE A 102 11.80 12.10 -0.52
C PHE A 102 11.09 13.38 -0.96
N GLU A 103 9.80 13.28 -1.26
CA GLU A 103 9.00 14.36 -1.82
C GLU A 103 7.65 14.48 -1.11
N LYS A 104 7.21 15.71 -0.86
CA LYS A 104 5.84 16.04 -0.44
C LYS A 104 5.14 16.72 -1.59
N GLN A 105 3.98 16.20 -1.98
CA GLN A 105 3.17 16.76 -3.05
C GLN A 105 1.73 16.94 -2.58
N GLU A 106 1.02 17.92 -3.14
CA GLU A 106 -0.40 18.09 -2.90
C GLU A 106 -1.17 16.86 -3.42
N LEU A 107 -2.13 16.38 -2.62
CA LEU A 107 -3.08 15.35 -3.01
C LEU A 107 -4.43 15.99 -3.38
N SER A 108 -5.05 16.69 -2.43
CA SER A 108 -6.32 17.39 -2.61
C SER A 108 -6.58 18.35 -1.43
N GLY A 109 -6.80 19.63 -1.71
CA GLY A 109 -7.04 20.62 -0.65
C GLY A 109 -5.83 20.75 0.27
N ASP A 110 -6.01 20.49 1.56
CA ASP A 110 -4.93 20.53 2.56
C ASP A 110 -4.25 19.15 2.78
N ASP A 111 -4.70 18.10 2.09
CA ASP A 111 -4.11 16.78 2.19
C ASP A 111 -2.89 16.64 1.27
N PHE A 112 -1.88 15.93 1.76
CA PHE A 112 -0.61 15.70 1.07
C PHE A 112 -0.35 14.22 0.85
N ILE A 113 0.42 13.93 -0.20
CA ILE A 113 1.04 12.64 -0.44
C ILE A 113 2.55 12.78 -0.32
N PHE A 114 3.14 11.90 0.48
CA PHE A 114 4.58 11.77 0.66
C PHE A 114 5.07 10.62 -0.19
N GLN A 115 6.13 10.82 -0.95
CA GLN A 115 6.74 9.81 -1.82
C GLN A 115 8.20 9.61 -1.44
N GLN A 116 8.58 8.36 -1.21
CA GLN A 116 9.97 7.93 -1.07
C GLN A 116 10.36 7.09 -2.29
N VAL A 117 11.42 7.49 -2.98
CA VAL A 117 11.95 6.76 -4.16
C VAL A 117 13.34 6.25 -3.83
N LEU A 118 13.53 4.93 -3.98
CA LEU A 118 14.82 4.29 -3.74
C LEU A 118 15.85 4.75 -4.78
N THR A 119 16.85 5.51 -4.33
CA THR A 119 17.97 5.97 -5.17
C THR A 119 19.30 5.38 -4.72
N THR A 120 19.35 4.78 -3.53
CA THR A 120 20.54 4.14 -2.96
C THR A 120 20.39 2.61 -2.93
N ASN A 121 21.38 1.91 -2.35
CA ASN A 121 21.29 0.48 -2.08
C ASN A 121 20.77 0.18 -0.65
N SER A 122 20.30 1.21 0.05
CA SER A 122 19.73 1.14 1.40
C SER A 122 18.28 1.63 1.36
N ALA A 123 17.46 1.14 2.27
CA ALA A 123 16.06 1.53 2.36
C ALA A 123 15.61 1.57 3.82
N LEU A 124 14.60 2.38 4.10
CA LEU A 124 13.76 2.17 5.28
C LEU A 124 12.98 0.86 5.10
N LEU A 125 12.67 0.20 6.21
CA LEU A 125 12.00 -1.09 6.19
C LEU A 125 10.51 -0.92 5.88
N TYR A 126 10.10 -1.33 4.67
CA TYR A 126 8.71 -1.50 4.31
C TYR A 126 8.19 -2.84 4.86
N ARG A 127 6.99 -2.85 5.44
CA ARG A 127 6.38 -4.05 6.03
C ARG A 127 5.02 -4.34 5.44
N TYR A 128 4.72 -5.61 5.21
CA TYR A 128 3.41 -6.07 4.77
C TYR A 128 3.10 -7.47 5.29
N TYR A 129 1.83 -7.86 5.23
CA TYR A 129 1.36 -9.18 5.61
C TYR A 129 1.39 -10.16 4.44
N GLU A 130 1.82 -11.39 4.71
CA GLU A 130 1.83 -12.50 3.75
C GLU A 130 1.31 -13.76 4.46
N TYR A 131 0.46 -14.54 3.79
CA TYR A 131 0.04 -15.84 4.30
C TYR A 131 0.91 -16.97 3.74
N ASP A 132 1.50 -17.73 4.65
CA ASP A 132 2.21 -18.97 4.34
C ASP A 132 1.20 -20.12 4.35
N ALA A 133 0.92 -20.65 3.15
CA ALA A 133 -0.02 -21.73 2.98
C ALA A 133 0.53 -23.10 3.45
N GLU A 134 1.84 -23.27 3.49
CA GLU A 134 2.47 -24.53 3.94
C GLU A 134 2.44 -24.63 5.46
N GLU A 135 2.74 -23.53 6.14
CA GLU A 135 2.77 -23.44 7.61
C GLU A 135 1.44 -22.96 8.22
N GLU A 136 0.43 -22.66 7.39
CA GLU A 136 -0.89 -22.14 7.76
C GLU A 136 -0.84 -20.91 8.68
N GLN A 137 0.09 -19.98 8.42
CA GLN A 137 0.36 -18.82 9.30
C GLN A 137 0.44 -17.49 8.55
N LEU A 138 0.12 -16.40 9.26
CA LEU A 138 0.32 -15.03 8.77
C LEU A 138 1.71 -14.53 9.19
N ASN A 139 2.51 -14.15 8.21
CA ASN A 139 3.83 -13.56 8.38
C ASN A 139 3.78 -12.03 8.19
N VAL A 140 4.73 -11.35 8.83
CA VAL A 140 5.07 -9.95 8.52
C VAL A 140 6.38 -9.95 7.75
N VAL A 141 6.31 -9.60 6.48
CA VAL A 141 7.47 -9.50 5.60
C VAL A 141 8.06 -8.11 5.72
N GLY A 142 9.39 -8.02 5.82
CA GLY A 142 10.14 -6.77 5.80
C GLY A 142 11.02 -6.68 4.57
N THR A 143 10.90 -5.61 3.78
CA THR A 143 11.65 -5.43 2.53
C THR A 143 11.98 -3.95 2.26
N ALA A 144 12.68 -3.67 1.16
CA ALA A 144 12.84 -2.34 0.60
C ALA A 144 11.72 -2.07 -0.41
N ALA A 145 11.18 -0.84 -0.42
CA ALA A 145 10.19 -0.42 -1.40
C ALA A 145 10.38 1.06 -1.76
N ASN A 146 9.89 1.45 -2.94
CA ASN A 146 9.43 2.82 -3.11
C ASN A 146 8.10 2.94 -2.37
N GLU A 147 7.85 4.05 -1.71
CA GLU A 147 6.73 4.16 -0.78
C GLU A 147 5.92 5.44 -1.04
N PHE A 148 4.62 5.34 -0.86
CA PHE A 148 3.73 6.47 -0.71
C PHE A 148 3.07 6.41 0.65
N TYR A 149 2.95 7.57 1.29
CA TYR A 149 2.23 7.74 2.54
C TYR A 149 1.29 8.93 2.43
N SER A 150 0.03 8.76 2.83
CA SER A 150 -0.95 9.84 2.84
C SER A 150 -2.02 9.61 3.88
N TYR A 151 -2.64 10.69 4.32
CA TYR A 151 -3.87 10.69 5.10
C TYR A 151 -4.95 11.37 4.29
N HIS A 152 -6.12 10.75 4.18
CA HIS A 152 -7.27 11.32 3.49
C HIS A 152 -8.56 10.72 4.07
N ASP A 153 -9.56 11.57 4.34
CA ASP A 153 -10.91 11.18 4.76
C ASP A 153 -10.99 10.15 5.91
N GLY A 154 -10.10 10.25 6.91
CA GLY A 154 -10.10 9.35 8.07
C GLY A 154 -9.33 8.05 7.87
N PHE A 155 -8.56 7.94 6.78
CA PHE A 155 -7.75 6.78 6.47
C PHE A 155 -6.29 7.17 6.24
N VAL A 156 -5.38 6.32 6.72
CA VAL A 156 -3.98 6.33 6.30
C VAL A 156 -3.77 5.32 5.20
N TYR A 157 -3.10 5.77 4.15
CA TYR A 157 -2.67 4.97 3.03
C TYR A 157 -1.15 4.82 3.14
N HIS A 158 -0.69 3.58 3.22
CA HIS A 158 0.72 3.22 3.11
C HIS A 158 0.89 2.23 1.97
N ILE A 159 1.45 2.70 0.88
CA ILE A 159 1.51 1.98 -0.39
C ILE A 159 2.97 1.76 -0.73
N GLY A 160 3.37 0.51 -0.94
CA GLY A 160 4.72 0.14 -1.33
C GLY A 160 4.73 -0.46 -2.73
N TYR A 161 5.75 -0.14 -3.52
CA TYR A 161 6.01 -0.84 -4.77
C TYR A 161 7.49 -1.12 -5.01
N LEU A 162 7.75 -2.28 -5.59
CA LEU A 162 9.05 -2.69 -6.06
C LEU A 162 8.92 -3.15 -7.51
N ILE A 163 9.73 -2.54 -8.37
CA ILE A 163 9.83 -2.83 -9.79
C ILE A 163 11.32 -2.98 -10.08
N GLU A 164 11.68 -3.83 -11.03
CA GLU A 164 13.06 -3.99 -11.46
C GLU A 164 13.71 -2.62 -11.74
N ARG A 165 14.90 -2.36 -11.16
CA ARG A 165 15.57 -1.04 -11.20
C ARG A 165 15.72 -0.46 -12.61
N LYS A 166 15.91 -1.31 -13.62
CA LYS A 166 16.02 -0.88 -15.03
C LYS A 166 14.70 -0.38 -15.60
N ARG A 167 13.58 -0.89 -15.10
CA ARG A 167 12.21 -0.51 -15.50
C ARG A 167 11.63 0.60 -14.64
N ASN A 168 12.12 0.80 -13.40
CA ASN A 168 11.69 1.88 -12.50
C ASN A 168 12.18 3.29 -12.93
N THR A 169 11.80 3.70 -14.13
CA THR A 169 12.07 5.03 -14.71
C THR A 169 11.22 6.12 -14.07
N GLU A 170 11.56 7.39 -14.28
CA GLU A 170 10.74 8.53 -13.82
C GLU A 170 9.28 8.44 -14.30
N GLN A 171 9.06 8.04 -15.56
CA GLN A 171 7.72 7.84 -16.09
C GLN A 171 6.92 6.77 -15.32
N VAL A 172 7.59 5.69 -14.89
CA VAL A 172 6.95 4.65 -14.08
C VAL A 172 6.65 5.16 -12.68
N GLN A 173 7.55 5.95 -12.08
CA GLN A 173 7.32 6.59 -10.78
C GLN A 173 6.12 7.54 -10.83
N ASP A 174 5.99 8.34 -11.90
CA ASP A 174 4.85 9.23 -12.14
C ASP A 174 3.55 8.45 -12.35
N ASN A 175 3.60 7.34 -13.08
CA ASN A 175 2.44 6.47 -13.27
C ASN A 175 1.97 5.88 -11.94
N MET A 176 2.90 5.39 -11.11
CA MET A 176 2.58 4.84 -9.79
C MET A 176 2.02 5.90 -8.84
N LEU A 177 2.55 7.13 -8.89
CA LEU A 177 2.03 8.25 -8.13
C LEU A 177 0.59 8.60 -8.56
N ASN A 178 0.32 8.64 -9.87
CA ASN A 178 -1.02 8.91 -10.39
C ASN A 178 -2.01 7.80 -10.07
N LEU A 179 -1.60 6.54 -10.17
CA LEU A 179 -2.39 5.39 -9.73
C LEU A 179 -2.73 5.52 -8.23
N THR A 180 -1.73 5.83 -7.41
CA THR A 180 -1.91 6.05 -5.97
C THR A 180 -2.90 7.17 -5.67
N ARG A 181 -2.78 8.32 -6.33
CA ARG A 181 -3.76 9.43 -6.20
C ARG A 181 -5.17 8.99 -6.58
N THR A 182 -5.30 8.19 -7.63
CA THR A 182 -6.59 7.68 -8.11
C THR A 182 -7.25 6.78 -7.07
N ILE A 183 -6.46 5.87 -6.47
CA ILE A 183 -6.88 5.00 -5.36
C ILE A 183 -7.32 5.82 -4.15
N ILE A 184 -6.49 6.77 -3.71
CA ILE A 184 -6.78 7.55 -2.50
C ILE A 184 -8.06 8.37 -2.67
N LEU A 185 -8.22 9.05 -3.81
CA LEU A 185 -9.35 9.93 -4.09
C LEU A 185 -10.62 9.18 -4.54
N GLY A 186 -10.64 7.84 -4.46
CA GLY A 186 -11.81 7.03 -4.83
C GLY A 186 -12.24 7.15 -6.29
N LYS A 187 -11.32 7.54 -7.18
CA LYS A 187 -11.59 7.60 -8.63
C LYS A 187 -11.60 6.17 -9.18
N ASP A 188 -12.34 5.96 -10.28
CA ASP A 188 -12.53 4.62 -10.82
C ASP A 188 -11.19 4.03 -11.33
N THR A 189 -10.75 2.95 -10.68
CA THR A 189 -9.56 2.16 -11.01
C THR A 189 -9.91 0.78 -11.59
N SER A 190 -11.20 0.51 -11.82
CA SER A 190 -11.68 -0.79 -12.30
C SER A 190 -11.83 -0.81 -13.81
N LYS A 191 -11.65 -1.99 -14.43
CA LYS A 191 -12.10 -2.19 -15.82
C LYS A 191 -13.61 -1.95 -15.85
N GLY A 192 -14.03 -0.90 -16.55
CA GLY A 192 -15.44 -0.63 -16.79
C GLY A 192 -16.15 -1.91 -17.23
N ARG A 193 -17.08 -2.38 -16.41
CA ARG A 193 -17.96 -3.52 -16.74
C ARG A 193 -19.19 -3.02 -17.47
#